data_AF-A0A4V1ZBY3-F1
#
_entry.id   AF-A0A4V1ZBY3-F1
#
_cell.length_a   1.000
_cell.length_b   1.000
_cell.length_c   1.000
_cell.angle_alpha   90.00
_cell.angle_beta   90.00
_cell.angle_gamma   90.00
#
_symmetry.space_group_name_H-M   'P 1'
#
loop_
_entity.id
_entity.type
_entity.pdbx_description
1 polymer ?
#
loop_
_entity_poly.entity_id
_entity_poly.type
_entity_poly.pdbx_seq_one_letter_code
_entity_poly.pdbx_strand_id
1 'polypeptide(L)'
;MSGDSIVIDTSLIINLFNGVDEVKTLINGRNLFVSIISEIEVLSFSGLSVTDKDLLKDFLSKCHIVDIEPAIKDLTINLRSQSKIKLPDAVIAATAIYYDLPLFTMDKGFNRLPDLQAVILSL
;
A
#
# COMPACT_ATOMS: atom_id res chain seq x y z
N MET A 1 -23.16 5.68 3.90
CA MET A 1 -22.02 6.58 3.66
C MET A 1 -20.82 5.96 4.34
N SER A 2 -20.17 5.05 3.64
CA SER A 2 -18.87 4.47 3.95
C SER A 2 -18.19 4.46 2.60
N GLY A 3 -17.44 5.51 2.29
CA GLY A 3 -16.53 5.44 1.14
C GLY A 3 -15.52 4.36 1.47
N ASP A 4 -15.47 3.28 0.69
CA ASP A 4 -14.66 2.09 0.96
C ASP A 4 -13.21 2.51 1.22
N SER A 5 -12.78 2.42 2.48
CA SER A 5 -11.39 2.65 2.85
C SER A 5 -10.56 1.45 2.42
N ILE A 6 -9.40 1.68 1.83
CA ILE A 6 -8.53 0.63 1.34
C ILE A 6 -7.08 0.95 1.67
N VAL A 7 -6.26 -0.08 1.86
CA VAL A 7 -4.80 0.08 1.85
C VAL A 7 -4.31 -0.13 0.42
N ILE A 8 -3.39 0.73 -0.02
CA ILE A 8 -2.71 0.59 -1.30
C ILE A 8 -1.21 0.45 -1.06
N ASP A 9 -0.56 -0.40 -1.85
CA ASP A 9 0.88 -0.62 -1.77
C ASP A 9 1.65 0.22 -2.80
N THR A 10 2.96 0.08 -2.76
CA THR A 10 3.91 0.71 -3.69
C THR A 10 3.60 0.35 -5.14
N SER A 11 3.23 -0.91 -5.42
CA SER A 11 2.94 -1.36 -6.77
C SER A 11 1.72 -0.65 -7.36
N LEU A 12 0.65 -0.47 -6.57
CA LEU A 12 -0.55 0.22 -7.02
C LEU A 12 -0.29 1.70 -7.27
N ILE A 13 0.47 2.36 -6.38
CA ILE A 13 0.85 3.78 -6.54
C ILE A 13 1.67 3.99 -7.82
N ILE A 14 2.66 3.13 -8.08
CA ILE A 14 3.48 3.23 -9.30
C ILE A 14 2.59 3.07 -10.55
N ASN A 15 1.68 2.09 -10.57
CA ASN A 15 0.83 1.86 -11.73
C ASN A 15 -0.20 2.98 -11.94
N LEU A 16 -0.70 3.60 -10.87
CA LEU A 16 -1.50 4.82 -10.97
C LEU A 16 -0.75 5.93 -11.73
N PHE A 17 0.51 6.16 -11.37
CA PHE A 17 1.35 7.20 -11.97
C PHE A 17 1.85 6.84 -13.37
N ASN A 18 1.93 5.55 -13.70
CA ASN A 18 2.12 5.07 -15.07
C ASN A 18 0.87 5.23 -15.94
N GLY A 19 -0.25 5.69 -15.38
CA GLY A 19 -1.45 6.01 -16.13
C GLY A 19 -2.41 4.85 -16.35
N VAL A 20 -2.29 3.75 -15.60
CA VAL A 20 -3.20 2.60 -15.70
C VAL A 20 -4.62 3.01 -15.26
N ASP A 21 -5.56 3.04 -16.22
CA ASP A 21 -6.90 3.61 -16.01
C ASP A 21 -7.78 2.77 -15.09
N GLU A 22 -7.56 1.46 -15.05
CA GLU A 22 -8.24 0.56 -14.12
C GLU A 22 -7.87 0.90 -12.68
N VAL A 23 -6.61 1.26 -12.41
CA VAL A 23 -6.17 1.68 -11.07
C VAL A 23 -6.82 3.01 -10.69
N LYS A 24 -6.89 3.98 -11.60
CA LYS A 24 -7.58 5.27 -11.35
C LYS A 24 -9.05 5.04 -10.98
N THR A 25 -9.74 4.20 -11.76
CA THR A 25 -11.16 3.89 -11.54
C THR A 25 -11.38 3.21 -10.21
N LEU A 26 -10.47 2.30 -9.84
CA LEU A 26 -10.52 1.54 -8.61
C LEU A 26 -10.40 2.43 -7.36
N ILE A 27 -9.47 3.39 -7.36
CA ILE A 27 -9.21 4.24 -6.19
C ILE A 27 -10.14 5.46 -6.12
N ASN A 28 -10.87 5.76 -7.19
CA ASN A 28 -11.71 6.96 -7.27
C ASN A 28 -12.82 6.94 -6.20
N GLY A 29 -12.92 8.01 -5.41
CA GLY A 29 -13.92 8.17 -4.35
C GLY A 29 -13.69 7.30 -3.10
N ARG A 30 -12.54 6.63 -2.99
CA ARG A 30 -12.15 5.82 -1.83
C ARG A 30 -11.21 6.58 -0.90
N ASN A 31 -11.23 6.21 0.38
CA ASN A 31 -10.24 6.71 1.34
C ASN A 31 -9.00 5.82 1.26
N LEU A 32 -7.85 6.41 0.93
CA LEU A 32 -6.63 5.66 0.66
C LEU A 32 -5.72 5.70 1.89
N PHE A 33 -5.39 4.52 2.40
CA PHE A 33 -4.40 4.33 3.45
C PHE A 33 -3.10 3.85 2.81
N VAL A 34 -1.99 4.47 3.20
CA VAL A 34 -0.65 4.17 2.65
C VAL A 34 0.28 3.95 3.83
N SER A 35 0.94 2.79 3.87
CA SER A 35 1.99 2.57 4.85
C SER A 35 3.16 3.55 4.61
N ILE A 36 3.78 4.05 5.68
CA ILE A 36 5.00 4.84 5.61
C ILE A 36 6.10 4.16 4.77
N ILE A 37 6.13 2.82 4.75
CA ILE A 37 7.03 2.05 3.90
C ILE A 37 6.77 2.30 2.41
N SER A 38 5.50 2.29 1.99
CA SER A 38 5.15 2.55 0.59
C SER A 38 5.46 4.00 0.19
N GLU A 39 5.22 4.96 1.08
CA GLU A 39 5.65 6.35 0.87
C GLU A 39 7.17 6.45 0.68
N ILE A 40 7.94 5.79 1.54
CA ILE A 40 9.40 5.75 1.44
C ILE A 40 9.83 5.13 0.11
N GLU A 41 9.25 4.00 -0.28
CA GLU A 41 9.63 3.30 -1.50
C GLU A 41 9.36 4.13 -2.76
N VAL A 42 8.16 4.73 -2.88
CA VAL A 42 7.81 5.53 -4.07
C VAL A 42 8.65 6.80 -4.15
N LEU A 43 8.90 7.51 -3.04
CA LEU A 43 9.67 8.76 -3.04
C LEU A 43 11.19 8.54 -3.15
N SER A 44 11.66 7.32 -2.92
CA SER A 44 13.08 6.93 -3.01
C SER A 44 13.47 6.40 -4.39
N PHE A 45 12.53 6.29 -5.33
CA PHE A 45 12.84 5.86 -6.68
C PHE A 45 13.78 6.87 -7.38
N SER A 46 14.99 6.42 -7.73
CA SER A 46 16.05 7.28 -8.26
C SER A 46 15.77 7.84 -9.66
N GLY A 47 14.82 7.25 -10.39
CA GLY A 47 14.41 7.69 -11.72
C GLY A 47 13.37 8.81 -11.73
N LEU A 48 12.90 9.29 -10.57
CA LEU A 48 11.90 10.35 -10.53
C LEU A 48 12.46 11.68 -11.00
N SER A 49 11.75 12.33 -11.93
CA SER A 49 11.97 13.75 -12.18
C SER A 49 11.50 14.59 -10.98
N VAL A 50 11.93 15.85 -10.91
CA VAL A 50 11.43 16.79 -9.88
C VAL A 50 9.91 16.91 -9.96
N THR A 51 9.37 16.98 -11.17
CA THR A 51 7.92 17.05 -11.41
C THR A 51 7.20 15.80 -10.93
N ASP A 52 7.71 14.59 -11.21
CA ASP A 52 7.09 13.35 -10.75
C ASP A 52 7.08 13.25 -9.23
N LYS A 53 8.17 13.69 -8.59
CA LYS A 53 8.29 13.70 -7.14
C LYS A 53 7.29 14.66 -6.48
N ASP A 54 7.07 15.82 -7.08
CA ASP A 54 6.09 16.79 -6.57
C ASP A 54 4.66 16.29 -6.75
N LEU A 55 4.35 15.65 -7.89
CA LEU A 55 3.04 15.01 -8.12
C LEU A 55 2.79 13.85 -7.14
N LEU A 56 3.80 13.02 -6.87
CA LEU A 56 3.71 11.95 -5.87
C LEU A 56 3.43 12.50 -4.48
N LYS A 57 4.14 13.55 -4.07
CA LYS A 57 3.90 14.21 -2.77
C LYS A 57 2.51 14.81 -2.68
N ASP A 58 2.02 15.48 -3.74
CA ASP A 58 0.66 16.02 -3.78
C ASP A 58 -0.38 14.90 -3.65
N PHE A 59 -0.19 13.77 -4.33
CA PHE A 59 -1.06 12.60 -4.19
C PHE A 59 -1.02 12.01 -2.76
N LEU A 60 0.18 11.77 -2.21
CA LEU A 60 0.36 11.21 -0.88
C LEU A 60 -0.22 12.12 0.21
N SER A 61 -0.18 13.45 0.02
CA SER A 61 -0.79 14.41 0.95
C SER A 61 -2.32 14.28 1.08
N LYS A 62 -2.96 13.61 0.11
CA LYS A 62 -4.40 13.33 0.10
C LYS A 62 -4.72 11.93 0.66
N CYS A 63 -3.70 11.14 0.95
CA CYS A 63 -3.83 9.81 1.55
C CYS A 63 -3.66 9.87 3.07
N HIS A 64 -4.16 8.86 3.77
CA HIS A 64 -3.86 8.61 5.17
C HIS A 64 -2.52 7.86 5.25
N ILE A 65 -1.43 8.59 5.50
CA ILE A 65 -0.13 7.97 5.75
C ILE A 65 -0.13 7.33 7.14
N VAL A 66 0.21 6.05 7.20
CA VAL A 66 0.22 5.23 8.41
C VAL A 66 1.66 4.95 8.82
N ASP A 67 2.07 5.53 9.95
CA ASP A 67 3.34 5.23 10.61
C ASP A 67 3.37 3.83 11.24
N ILE A 68 4.56 3.37 11.60
CA ILE A 68 4.73 2.09 12.31
C ILE A 68 4.39 2.27 13.80
N GLU A 69 3.14 2.04 14.14
CA GLU A 69 2.69 1.94 15.53
C GLU A 69 3.16 0.65 16.21
N PRO A 70 3.22 0.60 17.56
CA PRO A 70 3.60 -0.61 18.28
C PRO A 70 2.81 -1.87 17.85
N ALA A 71 1.50 -1.73 17.62
CA ALA A 71 0.65 -2.83 17.16
C ALA A 71 1.02 -3.31 15.74
N ILE A 72 1.26 -2.39 14.80
CA ILE A 72 1.71 -2.71 13.45
C ILE A 72 3.08 -3.40 13.48
N LYS A 73 4.00 -2.93 14.34
CA LYS A 73 5.30 -3.57 14.55
C LYS A 73 5.15 -5.01 15.07
N ASP A 74 4.30 -5.24 16.07
CA ASP A 74 4.09 -6.59 16.62
C ASP A 74 3.43 -7.53 15.60
N LEU A 75 2.46 -7.04 14.82
CA LEU A 75 1.89 -7.77 13.68
C LEU A 75 2.95 -8.09 12.61
N THR A 76 3.81 -7.12 12.28
CA THR A 76 4.92 -7.31 11.34
C THR A 76 5.86 -8.42 11.81
N ILE A 77 6.23 -8.43 13.10
CA ILE A 77 7.07 -9.48 13.69
C ILE A 77 6.37 -10.85 13.55
N ASN A 78 5.09 -10.92 13.88
CA ASN A 78 4.31 -12.15 13.79
C ASN A 78 4.29 -12.70 12.36
N LEU A 79 3.89 -11.89 11.38
CA LEU A 79 3.83 -12.25 9.96
C LEU A 79 5.18 -12.78 9.45
N ARG A 80 6.28 -12.13 9.84
CA ARG A 80 7.64 -12.52 9.44
C ARG A 80 8.13 -13.78 10.15
N SER A 81 7.67 -14.06 11.36
CA SER A 81 8.02 -15.29 12.07
C SER A 81 7.36 -16.53 11.46
N GLN A 82 6.19 -16.36 10.83
CA GLN A 82 5.38 -17.45 10.28
C GLN A 82 5.56 -17.63 8.76
N SER A 83 6.12 -16.65 8.06
CA SER A 83 6.25 -16.67 6.60
C SER A 83 7.56 -16.03 6.11
N LYS A 84 7.97 -16.33 4.88
CA LYS A 84 9.19 -15.78 4.25
C LYS A 84 8.97 -14.44 3.54
N ILE A 85 8.01 -13.64 4.01
CA ILE A 85 7.71 -12.33 3.44
C ILE A 85 8.87 -11.34 3.68
N LYS A 86 9.08 -10.35 2.80
CA LYS A 86 10.08 -9.29 3.00
C LYS A 86 9.61 -8.29 4.05
N LEU A 87 10.53 -7.52 4.63
CA LEU A 87 10.18 -6.58 5.71
C LEU A 87 9.22 -5.49 5.21
N PRO A 88 9.46 -4.85 4.05
CA PRO A 88 8.53 -3.86 3.51
C PRO A 88 7.10 -4.40 3.35
N ASP A 89 6.95 -5.50 2.61
CA ASP A 89 5.66 -6.16 2.37
C ASP A 89 4.98 -6.57 3.69
N ALA A 90 5.73 -7.04 4.68
CA ALA A 90 5.18 -7.41 5.99
C ALA A 90 4.59 -6.21 6.73
N VAL A 91 5.23 -5.04 6.66
CA VAL A 91 4.72 -3.82 7.29
C VAL A 91 3.44 -3.36 6.57
N ILE A 92 3.42 -3.39 5.23
CA ILE A 92 2.23 -3.04 4.43
C ILE A 92 1.06 -3.97 4.77
N ALA A 93 1.31 -5.28 4.82
CA ALA A 93 0.31 -6.27 5.22
C ALA A 93 -0.17 -6.06 6.66
N ALA A 94 0.75 -5.79 7.59
CA ALA A 94 0.40 -5.48 8.99
C ALA A 94 -0.45 -4.20 9.10
N THR A 95 -0.18 -3.17 8.30
CA THR A 95 -1.02 -1.97 8.21
C THR A 95 -2.45 -2.32 7.80
N ALA A 96 -2.63 -3.13 6.75
CA ALA A 96 -3.96 -3.57 6.29
C ALA A 96 -4.70 -4.39 7.34
N ILE A 97 -4.00 -5.35 7.98
CA ILE A 97 -4.57 -6.19 9.03
C ILE A 97 -4.95 -5.36 10.27
N TYR A 98 -4.11 -4.43 10.70
CA TYR A 98 -4.36 -3.60 11.88
C TYR A 98 -5.62 -2.75 11.76
N TYR A 99 -5.86 -2.17 10.59
CA TYR A 99 -7.04 -1.35 10.32
C TYR A 99 -8.26 -2.16 9.84
N ASP A 100 -8.13 -3.48 9.69
CA ASP A 100 -9.14 -4.36 9.08
C ASP A 100 -9.62 -3.84 7.71
N LEU A 101 -8.66 -3.41 6.87
CA LEU A 101 -8.91 -2.87 5.54
C LEU A 101 -8.35 -3.79 4.46
N PRO A 102 -9.03 -3.92 3.31
CA PRO A 102 -8.49 -4.68 2.20
C PRO A 102 -7.26 -4.01 1.60
N LEU A 103 -6.23 -4.81 1.31
CA LEU A 103 -5.05 -4.40 0.57
C LEU A 103 -5.28 -4.57 -0.93
N PHE A 104 -5.30 -3.48 -1.68
CA PHE A 104 -5.30 -3.50 -3.14
C PHE A 104 -3.86 -3.44 -3.65
N THR A 105 -3.47 -4.43 -4.44
CA THR A 105 -2.09 -4.60 -4.89
C THR A 105 -2.06 -5.31 -6.25
N MET A 106 -1.00 -5.06 -7.01
CA MET A 106 -0.66 -5.83 -8.21
C MET A 106 0.39 -6.92 -7.94
N ASP A 107 0.84 -7.06 -6.69
CA ASP A 107 1.80 -8.09 -6.27
C ASP A 107 1.09 -9.35 -5.76
N LYS A 108 1.21 -10.43 -6.54
CA LYS A 108 0.68 -11.76 -6.19
C LYS A 108 1.32 -12.37 -4.93
N GLY A 109 2.43 -11.81 -4.45
CA GLY A 109 3.12 -12.25 -3.23
C GLY A 109 2.23 -12.20 -1.98
N PHE A 110 1.29 -11.26 -1.92
CA PHE A 110 0.39 -11.07 -0.77
C PHE A 110 -0.65 -12.17 -0.60
N ASN A 111 -0.99 -12.94 -1.65
CA ASN A 111 -1.94 -14.07 -1.56
C ASN A 111 -1.52 -15.19 -0.60
N ARG A 112 -0.25 -15.20 -0.17
CA ARG A 112 0.29 -16.24 0.71
C ARG A 112 0.02 -15.96 2.19
N LEU A 113 -0.53 -14.79 2.52
CA LEU A 113 -0.84 -14.39 3.89
C LEU A 113 -2.31 -14.71 4.20
N PRO A 114 -2.60 -15.67 5.09
CA PRO A 114 -3.96 -16.14 5.33
C PRO A 114 -4.86 -15.09 5.99
N ASP A 115 -4.30 -14.22 6.83
CA ASP A 115 -5.05 -13.23 7.60
C ASP A 115 -5.21 -11.88 6.87
N LEU A 116 -4.67 -11.76 5.65
CA LEU A 116 -4.69 -10.54 4.87
C LEU A 116 -5.84 -10.58 3.84
N GLN A 117 -6.73 -9.58 3.90
CA GLN A 117 -7.73 -9.35 2.86
C GLN A 117 -7.07 -8.71 1.62
N ALA A 118 -6.35 -9.50 0.83
CA ALA A 118 -5.68 -9.02 -0.38
C ALA A 118 -6.59 -9.10 -1.62
N VAL A 119 -6.80 -7.96 -2.28
CA VAL A 119 -7.43 -7.88 -3.60
C VAL A 119 -6.32 -7.73 -4.64
N ILE A 120 -5.98 -8.85 -5.28
CA ILE A 120 -4.95 -8.90 -6.32
C ILE A 120 -5.54 -8.51 -7.66
N LEU A 121 -4.99 -7.46 -8.25
CA LEU A 121 -5.35 -7.04 -9.61
C LEU A 121 -4.46 -7.78 -10.61
N SER A 122 -5.10 -8.48 -11.54
CA SER A 122 -4.46 -9.05 -12.73
C SER A 122 -4.85 -8.21 -13.93
N LEU A 123 -4.07 -7.16 -14.19
CA LEU A 123 -4.15 -6.36 -15.41
C LEU A 123 -3.09 -6.84 -16.40
#